data_AF-A0AA35TRX9-F1
#
_entry.id   AF-A0AA35TRX9-F1
#
_cell.length_a   1.000
_cell.length_b   1.000
_cell.length_c   1.000
_cell.angle_alpha   90.00
_cell.angle_beta   90.00
_cell.angle_gamma   90.00
#
_symmetry.space_group_name_H-M   'P 1'
#
loop_
_entity.id
_entity.type
_entity.pdbx_description
1 polymer ?
#
loop_
_entity_poly.entity_id
_entity_poly.type
_entity_poly.pdbx_seq_one_letter_code
_entity_poly.pdbx_strand_id
1 'polypeptide(L)'
;MFGPDLVMLEPDEQFTQLSLSGGKPKRPNVIKALCLLLGPDFCTDIITIETSDHARLSLQLSYNWHFEVADKGSEKEASKIFSVPDFVGDACKAIASRIRGAVAGVQFDDFHKNSAKIIRASVFGIDDKGKVRDRFAFPANCLVITSIDIQSAEPVDQRTRDALQKSVQLAIEITTNSQEATARHEAERLEQKAKGALERQKITDEAEAERARKELLELQANSAAVESTGQAKAEAQSRAEAAKIEGQAAVEQAKLKAQASKIEAESELERLSGAREAETKFVREQNDLEIAKARDMATIETHKFKDMVDAIGSQTIQAIATAGPEMQVKLLKSLGLKSTLITDGSSPINLFNTAHGLIGALEAPPPANPSTS
;
A
#
# COMPACT_ATOMS: atom_id res chain seq x y z
N MET A 1 -84.21 71.65 -3.18
CA MET A 1 -83.18 72.59 -2.70
C MET A 1 -81.87 71.85 -2.51
N PHE A 2 -80.76 72.43 -2.97
CA PHE A 2 -79.41 71.86 -2.86
C PHE A 2 -78.50 72.83 -2.11
N GLY A 3 -77.49 72.31 -1.40
CA GLY A 3 -76.48 73.13 -0.74
C GLY A 3 -76.69 73.27 0.78
N PRO A 4 -75.75 73.92 1.48
CA PRO A 4 -75.77 74.09 2.94
C PRO A 4 -76.75 75.17 3.43
N ASP A 5 -77.65 75.64 2.56
CA ASP A 5 -78.51 76.79 2.83
C ASP A 5 -79.65 76.43 3.80
N LEU A 6 -80.00 77.38 4.68
CA LEU A 6 -81.13 77.23 5.59
C LEU A 6 -82.43 77.30 4.80
N VAL A 7 -83.27 76.27 4.96
CA VAL A 7 -84.61 76.22 4.37
C VAL A 7 -85.64 76.54 5.45
N MET A 8 -86.48 77.54 5.18
CA MET A 8 -87.65 77.87 5.99
C MET A 8 -88.89 77.45 5.21
N LEU A 9 -89.75 76.64 5.82
CA LEU A 9 -90.98 76.16 5.19
C LEU A 9 -92.03 77.26 5.13
N GLU A 10 -92.74 77.36 4.01
CA GLU A 10 -93.99 78.11 3.92
C GLU A 10 -95.15 77.37 4.63
N PRO A 11 -96.29 78.02 4.94
CA PRO A 11 -97.35 77.46 5.79
C PRO A 11 -97.91 76.09 5.36
N ASP A 12 -97.90 75.78 4.06
CA ASP A 12 -98.42 74.53 3.48
C ASP A 12 -97.31 73.56 3.03
N GLU A 13 -96.03 73.89 3.23
CA GLU A 13 -94.90 73.05 2.84
C GLU A 13 -94.54 72.02 3.92
N GLN A 14 -94.13 70.82 3.50
CA GLN A 14 -93.76 69.73 4.41
C GLN A 14 -92.38 69.16 4.06
N PHE A 15 -91.63 68.78 5.09
CA PHE A 15 -90.41 67.99 4.90
C PHE A 15 -90.75 66.55 4.52
N THR A 16 -90.09 66.06 3.48
CA THR A 16 -90.08 64.62 3.19
C THR A 16 -89.13 63.92 4.15
N GLN A 17 -89.66 63.15 5.09
CA GLN A 17 -88.84 62.36 6.01
C GLN A 17 -88.25 61.15 5.28
N LEU A 18 -86.93 60.98 5.38
CA LEU A 18 -86.22 59.81 4.90
C LEU A 18 -86.03 58.80 6.02
N SER A 19 -86.23 57.53 5.69
CA SER A 19 -86.05 56.39 6.58
C SER A 19 -85.04 55.44 5.93
N LEU A 20 -83.79 55.54 6.35
CA LEU A 20 -82.65 54.87 5.75
C LEU A 20 -82.23 53.63 6.56
N SER A 21 -81.71 52.62 5.86
CA SER A 21 -81.11 51.43 6.46
C SER A 21 -79.83 51.76 7.22
N GLY A 22 -79.71 51.24 8.44
CA GLY A 22 -78.57 51.45 9.33
C GLY A 22 -78.09 50.16 9.99
N GLY A 23 -76.94 50.22 10.67
CA GLY A 23 -76.35 49.07 11.37
C GLY A 23 -75.46 48.16 10.50
N LYS A 24 -74.94 47.11 11.14
CA LYS A 24 -74.10 46.04 10.57
C LYS A 24 -74.54 44.71 11.23
N PRO A 25 -75.27 43.81 10.55
CA PRO A 25 -75.82 43.92 9.19
C PRO A 25 -76.81 45.07 9.02
N LYS A 26 -77.02 45.53 7.79
CA LYS A 26 -78.02 46.58 7.49
C LYS A 26 -79.43 46.15 7.90
N ARG A 27 -80.09 46.99 8.68
CA ARG A 27 -81.49 46.85 9.09
C ARG A 27 -82.30 48.05 8.55
N PRO A 28 -83.51 47.81 8.01
CA PRO A 28 -84.33 48.88 7.48
C PRO A 28 -84.85 49.80 8.59
N ASN A 29 -85.13 51.06 8.25
CA ASN A 29 -85.79 52.06 9.10
C ASN A 29 -85.06 52.40 10.42
N VAL A 30 -83.73 52.34 10.43
CA VAL A 30 -82.93 52.67 11.63
C VAL A 30 -82.59 54.15 11.70
N ILE A 31 -82.26 54.76 10.57
CA ILE A 31 -81.82 56.16 10.49
C ILE A 31 -82.97 56.99 9.95
N LYS A 32 -83.41 57.99 10.72
CA LYS A 32 -84.40 58.97 10.27
C LYS A 32 -83.70 60.29 9.98
N ALA A 33 -83.80 60.78 8.76
CA ALA A 33 -83.14 62.00 8.32
C ALA A 33 -84.13 62.92 7.60
N LEU A 34 -83.93 64.23 7.74
CA LEU A 34 -84.66 65.24 6.96
C LEU A 34 -83.87 65.69 5.73
N CYS A 35 -82.54 65.69 5.82
CA CYS A 35 -81.65 66.02 4.72
C CYS A 35 -81.06 64.74 4.11
N LEU A 36 -80.99 64.71 2.78
CA LEU A 36 -80.26 63.68 2.04
C LEU A 36 -78.83 64.16 1.78
N LEU A 37 -77.86 63.43 2.31
CA LEU A 37 -76.45 63.67 2.01
C LEU A 37 -76.16 63.16 0.58
N LEU A 38 -75.68 64.05 -0.29
CA LEU A 38 -75.38 63.71 -1.68
C LEU A 38 -74.00 63.05 -1.87
N GLY A 39 -73.22 62.94 -0.78
CA GLY A 39 -71.85 62.44 -0.80
C GLY A 39 -70.80 63.48 -1.24
N PRO A 40 -69.54 63.08 -1.44
CA PRO A 40 -69.04 61.70 -1.33
C PRO A 40 -69.05 61.20 0.12
N ASP A 41 -69.57 59.99 0.32
CA ASP A 41 -69.61 59.32 1.62
C ASP A 41 -69.48 57.79 1.40
N PHE A 42 -69.44 57.02 2.47
CA PHE A 42 -69.36 55.56 2.40
C PHE A 42 -70.40 54.90 3.30
N CYS A 43 -70.88 53.73 2.90
CA CYS A 43 -71.75 52.91 3.73
C CYS A 43 -71.17 51.51 3.87
N THR A 44 -71.21 50.98 5.09
CA THR A 44 -70.68 49.65 5.40
C THR A 44 -71.81 48.66 5.63
N ASP A 45 -71.64 47.42 5.18
CA ASP A 45 -72.58 46.31 5.39
C ASP A 45 -71.83 45.01 5.71
N ILE A 46 -72.54 44.07 6.34
CA ILE A 46 -72.05 42.71 6.58
C ILE A 46 -72.98 41.74 5.86
N ILE A 47 -72.41 40.99 4.91
CA ILE A 47 -73.16 40.00 4.12
C ILE A 47 -72.57 38.61 4.32
N THR A 48 -73.45 37.62 4.42
CA THR A 48 -73.05 36.21 4.42
C THR A 48 -73.16 35.64 3.01
N ILE A 49 -72.09 35.01 2.53
CA ILE A 49 -71.98 34.38 1.22
C ILE A 49 -71.64 32.90 1.38
N GLU A 50 -71.92 32.12 0.35
CA GLU A 50 -71.57 30.70 0.26
C GLU A 50 -70.90 30.46 -1.09
N THR A 51 -69.76 29.77 -1.08
CA THR A 51 -68.98 29.39 -2.27
C THR A 51 -69.48 28.09 -2.88
N SER A 52 -68.97 27.70 -4.06
CA SER A 52 -69.38 26.46 -4.76
C SER A 52 -69.07 25.17 -3.99
N ASP A 53 -68.08 25.23 -3.10
CA ASP A 53 -67.65 24.16 -2.19
C ASP A 53 -68.26 24.31 -0.78
N HIS A 54 -69.36 25.05 -0.67
CA HIS A 54 -70.16 25.24 0.55
C HIS A 54 -69.41 25.90 1.72
N ALA A 55 -68.37 26.68 1.45
CA ALA A 55 -67.72 27.48 2.48
C ALA A 55 -68.53 28.76 2.73
N ARG A 56 -69.00 28.94 3.97
CA ARG A 56 -69.74 30.12 4.38
C ARG A 56 -68.81 31.19 4.92
N LEU A 57 -68.87 32.38 4.32
CA LEU A 57 -68.04 33.52 4.70
C LEU A 57 -68.92 34.71 5.09
N SER A 58 -68.51 35.42 6.13
CA SER A 58 -69.01 36.72 6.53
C SER A 58 -68.08 37.79 5.96
N LEU A 59 -68.60 38.60 5.04
CA LEU A 59 -67.88 39.70 4.43
C LEU A 59 -68.33 41.02 5.04
N GLN A 60 -67.39 41.81 5.54
CA GLN A 60 -67.63 43.20 5.86
C GLN A 60 -67.16 44.07 4.69
N LEU A 61 -68.10 44.75 4.05
CA LEU A 61 -67.87 45.54 2.86
C LEU A 61 -68.13 47.02 3.17
N SER A 62 -67.35 47.89 2.53
CA SER A 62 -67.57 49.33 2.48
C SER A 62 -67.81 49.75 1.04
N TYR A 63 -68.90 50.45 0.79
CA TYR A 63 -69.26 50.95 -0.52
C TYR A 63 -69.05 52.47 -0.51
N ASN A 64 -68.19 52.98 -1.37
CA ASN A 64 -68.00 54.42 -1.53
C ASN A 64 -69.01 54.91 -2.59
N TRP A 65 -69.79 55.92 -2.22
CA TRP A 65 -70.91 56.37 -3.01
C TRP A 65 -71.03 57.89 -3.04
N HIS A 66 -71.64 58.39 -4.12
CA HIS A 66 -72.10 59.77 -4.24
C HIS A 66 -73.29 59.81 -5.21
N PHE A 67 -74.06 60.88 -5.15
CA PHE A 67 -75.12 61.13 -6.13
C PHE A 67 -74.59 61.97 -7.28
N GLU A 68 -74.73 61.49 -8.51
CA GLU A 68 -74.31 62.18 -9.73
C GLU A 68 -75.53 62.90 -10.34
N VAL A 69 -75.69 64.19 -10.03
CA VAL A 69 -76.79 65.03 -10.53
C VAL A 69 -76.22 65.96 -11.59
N ALA A 70 -76.66 65.82 -12.85
CA ALA A 70 -76.11 66.56 -13.98
C ALA A 70 -76.57 68.03 -13.97
N ASP A 71 -77.85 68.28 -13.68
CA ASP A 71 -78.41 69.62 -13.58
C ASP A 71 -79.14 69.83 -12.24
N LYS A 72 -78.48 70.56 -11.33
CA LYS A 72 -79.02 70.90 -10.01
C LYS A 72 -80.16 71.95 -10.07
N GLY A 73 -80.38 72.58 -11.23
CA GLY A 73 -81.50 73.50 -11.47
C GLY A 73 -82.78 72.81 -11.97
N SER A 74 -82.69 71.56 -12.41
CA SER A 74 -83.83 70.81 -12.94
C SER A 74 -84.61 70.11 -11.83
N GLU A 75 -85.86 70.52 -11.62
CA GLU A 75 -86.77 69.92 -10.63
C GLU A 75 -87.02 68.42 -10.88
N LYS A 76 -86.98 67.99 -12.15
CA LYS A 76 -87.15 66.58 -12.55
C LYS A 76 -85.95 65.72 -12.13
N GLU A 77 -84.73 66.25 -12.18
CA GLU A 77 -83.55 65.50 -11.71
C GLU A 77 -83.44 65.54 -10.19
N ALA A 78 -83.81 66.67 -9.56
CA ALA A 78 -83.83 66.79 -8.11
C ALA A 78 -84.81 65.81 -7.44
N SER A 79 -85.99 65.62 -8.03
CA SER A 79 -87.01 64.67 -7.52
C SER A 79 -86.62 63.20 -7.73
N LYS A 80 -85.82 62.87 -8.75
CA LYS A 80 -85.32 61.49 -8.95
C LYS A 80 -84.50 60.98 -7.78
N ILE A 81 -83.71 61.83 -7.14
CA ILE A 81 -82.86 61.45 -6.00
C ILE A 81 -83.70 60.88 -4.85
N PHE A 82 -84.93 61.38 -4.68
CA PHE A 82 -85.89 60.94 -3.67
C PHE A 82 -86.81 59.79 -4.11
N SER A 83 -86.66 59.29 -5.35
CA SER A 83 -87.51 58.21 -5.88
C SER A 83 -87.33 56.87 -5.16
N VAL A 84 -86.18 56.68 -4.49
CA VAL A 84 -85.89 55.51 -3.66
C VAL A 84 -85.86 55.94 -2.19
N PRO A 85 -86.89 55.64 -1.39
CA PRO A 85 -86.98 56.09 0.00
C PRO A 85 -85.82 55.63 0.90
N ASP A 86 -85.32 54.41 0.67
CA ASP A 86 -84.17 53.83 1.38
C ASP A 86 -83.07 53.44 0.38
N PHE A 87 -82.37 54.45 -0.16
CA PHE A 87 -81.31 54.21 -1.14
C PHE A 87 -80.17 53.34 -0.59
N VAL A 88 -79.86 53.45 0.71
CA VAL A 88 -78.80 52.67 1.36
C VAL A 88 -79.19 51.20 1.40
N GLY A 89 -80.42 50.91 1.85
CA GLY A 89 -80.93 49.55 1.91
C GLY A 89 -81.04 48.90 0.54
N ASP A 90 -81.56 49.63 -0.45
CA ASP A 90 -81.68 49.14 -1.82
C ASP A 90 -80.31 48.87 -2.46
N ALA A 91 -79.36 49.81 -2.32
CA ALA A 91 -78.01 49.65 -2.84
C ALA A 91 -77.28 48.46 -2.21
N CYS A 92 -77.26 48.37 -0.88
CA CYS A 92 -76.64 47.26 -0.17
C CYS A 92 -77.29 45.92 -0.54
N LYS A 93 -78.63 45.86 -0.65
CA LYS A 93 -79.36 44.64 -1.03
C LYS A 93 -79.04 44.19 -2.46
N ALA A 94 -79.03 45.13 -3.41
CA ALA A 94 -78.72 44.84 -4.81
C ALA A 94 -77.26 44.35 -4.98
N ILE A 95 -76.31 45.02 -4.33
CA ILE A 95 -74.89 44.64 -4.35
C ILE A 95 -74.69 43.29 -3.68
N ALA A 96 -75.27 43.07 -2.50
CA ALA A 96 -75.20 41.79 -1.80
C ALA A 96 -75.74 40.63 -2.64
N SER A 97 -76.83 40.86 -3.40
CA SER A 97 -77.40 39.85 -4.30
C SER A 97 -76.45 39.49 -5.44
N ARG A 98 -75.79 40.49 -6.04
CA ARG A 98 -74.81 40.27 -7.12
C ARG A 98 -73.57 39.51 -6.63
N ILE A 99 -73.04 39.91 -5.48
CA ILE A 99 -71.88 39.24 -4.87
C ILE A 99 -72.24 37.79 -4.52
N ARG A 100 -73.39 37.55 -3.87
CA ARG A 100 -73.86 36.19 -3.57
C ARG A 100 -73.98 35.32 -4.81
N GLY A 101 -74.56 35.84 -5.89
CA GLY A 101 -74.70 35.11 -7.14
C GLY A 101 -73.37 34.75 -7.80
N ALA A 102 -72.41 35.67 -7.81
CA ALA A 102 -71.10 35.43 -8.41
C ALA A 102 -70.26 34.45 -7.59
N VAL A 103 -70.25 34.59 -6.25
CA VAL A 103 -69.41 33.76 -5.39
C VAL A 103 -69.91 32.32 -5.29
N ALA A 104 -71.22 32.09 -5.43
CA ALA A 104 -71.78 30.73 -5.45
C ALA A 104 -71.20 29.83 -6.57
N GLY A 105 -70.65 30.42 -7.64
CA GLY A 105 -70.00 29.68 -8.73
C GLY A 105 -68.48 29.51 -8.59
N VAL A 106 -67.86 30.03 -7.52
CA VAL A 106 -66.41 30.06 -7.33
C VAL A 106 -66.02 29.22 -6.10
N GLN A 107 -64.90 28.49 -6.19
CA GLN A 107 -64.35 27.73 -5.06
C GLN A 107 -63.75 28.65 -3.99
N PHE A 108 -63.73 28.19 -2.75
CA PHE A 108 -63.23 28.99 -1.63
C PHE A 108 -61.77 29.45 -1.81
N ASP A 109 -60.87 28.57 -2.27
CA ASP A 109 -59.44 28.91 -2.43
C ASP A 109 -59.23 30.00 -3.50
N ASP A 110 -59.92 29.90 -4.63
CA ASP A 110 -59.86 30.93 -5.68
C ASP A 110 -60.47 32.25 -5.21
N PHE A 111 -61.60 32.18 -4.49
CA PHE A 111 -62.18 33.36 -3.86
C PHE A 111 -61.25 33.98 -2.80
N HIS A 112 -60.56 33.19 -1.99
CA HIS A 112 -59.63 33.68 -0.98
C HIS A 112 -58.45 34.44 -1.60
N LYS A 113 -57.90 33.93 -2.70
CA LYS A 113 -56.77 34.55 -3.43
C LYS A 113 -57.21 35.77 -4.27
N ASN A 114 -58.40 35.72 -4.87
CA ASN A 114 -58.87 36.70 -5.86
C ASN A 114 -60.11 37.51 -5.44
N SER A 115 -60.43 37.53 -4.14
CA SER A 115 -61.66 38.15 -3.57
C SER A 115 -61.94 39.56 -4.08
N ALA A 116 -60.93 40.43 -4.07
CA ALA A 116 -61.04 41.82 -4.53
C ALA A 116 -61.47 41.91 -6.00
N LYS A 117 -60.92 41.05 -6.87
CA LYS A 117 -61.23 41.03 -8.30
C LYS A 117 -62.63 40.49 -8.54
N ILE A 118 -63.00 39.39 -7.88
CA ILE A 118 -64.29 38.72 -8.04
C ILE A 118 -65.43 39.63 -7.58
N ILE A 119 -65.30 40.26 -6.41
CA ILE A 119 -66.32 41.17 -5.87
C ILE A 119 -66.49 42.38 -6.78
N ARG A 120 -65.41 43.04 -7.18
CA ARG A 120 -65.50 44.21 -8.07
C ARG A 120 -66.08 43.85 -9.43
N ALA A 121 -65.66 42.73 -10.03
CA ALA A 121 -66.20 42.26 -11.30
C ALA A 121 -67.70 41.93 -11.22
N SER A 122 -68.15 41.33 -10.11
CA SER A 122 -69.56 40.98 -9.91
C SER A 122 -70.48 42.20 -9.83
N VAL A 123 -69.99 43.32 -9.28
CA VAL A 123 -70.80 44.52 -9.06
C VAL A 123 -70.70 45.49 -10.24
N PHE A 124 -69.49 45.84 -10.66
CA PHE A 124 -69.26 46.80 -11.74
C PHE A 124 -69.46 46.20 -13.14
N GLY A 125 -69.36 44.88 -13.26
CA GLY A 125 -69.31 44.20 -14.54
C GLY A 125 -67.97 44.39 -15.25
N ILE A 126 -67.84 43.73 -16.40
CA ILE A 126 -66.64 43.73 -17.23
C ILE A 126 -66.95 44.56 -18.49
N ASP A 127 -65.99 45.34 -18.96
CA ASP A 127 -66.07 46.04 -20.25
C ASP A 127 -65.76 45.10 -21.43
N ASP A 128 -65.97 45.60 -22.66
CA ASP A 128 -65.72 44.82 -23.88
C ASP A 128 -64.23 44.46 -24.09
N LYS A 129 -63.33 45.00 -23.26
CA LYS A 129 -61.89 44.76 -23.26
C LYS A 129 -61.44 43.85 -22.11
N GLY A 130 -62.37 43.28 -21.34
CA GLY A 130 -62.07 42.38 -20.23
C GLY A 130 -61.64 43.06 -18.93
N LYS A 131 -61.73 44.39 -18.82
CA LYS A 131 -61.40 45.15 -17.62
C LYS A 131 -62.66 45.42 -16.80
N VAL A 132 -62.53 45.37 -15.47
CA VAL A 132 -63.62 45.70 -14.55
C VAL A 132 -63.94 47.19 -14.66
N ARG A 133 -65.22 47.55 -14.78
CA ARG A 133 -65.65 48.96 -14.84
C ARG A 133 -65.38 49.67 -13.50
N ASP A 134 -65.23 50.98 -13.54
CA ASP A 134 -64.83 51.78 -12.37
C ASP A 134 -66.03 52.38 -11.60
N ARG A 135 -67.26 52.26 -12.12
CA ARG A 135 -68.46 52.77 -11.45
C ARG A 135 -69.70 51.90 -11.72
N PHE A 136 -70.59 51.85 -10.74
CA PHE A 136 -71.92 51.25 -10.86
C PHE A 136 -72.97 52.30 -10.54
N ALA A 137 -73.82 52.64 -11.51
CA ALA A 137 -74.85 53.66 -11.36
C ALA A 137 -76.24 53.01 -11.22
N PHE A 138 -77.01 53.49 -10.25
CA PHE A 138 -78.41 53.19 -10.08
C PHE A 138 -79.23 54.25 -10.84
N PRO A 139 -79.87 53.90 -11.97
CA PRO A 139 -80.58 54.86 -12.81
C PRO A 139 -81.84 55.43 -12.14
N ALA A 140 -82.40 54.73 -11.14
CA ALA A 140 -83.64 55.11 -10.47
C ALA A 140 -83.50 56.36 -9.58
N ASN A 141 -82.33 56.57 -8.97
CA ASN A 141 -82.08 57.65 -8.02
C ASN A 141 -80.75 58.38 -8.23
N CYS A 142 -80.05 58.12 -9.34
CA CYS A 142 -78.74 58.73 -9.65
C CYS A 142 -77.63 58.42 -8.63
N LEU A 143 -77.78 57.37 -7.82
CA LEU A 143 -76.73 56.91 -6.90
C LEU A 143 -75.62 56.23 -7.69
N VAL A 144 -74.37 56.62 -7.45
CA VAL A 144 -73.19 56.03 -8.08
C VAL A 144 -72.26 55.45 -7.03
N ILE A 145 -71.98 54.16 -7.15
CA ILE A 145 -70.96 53.45 -6.39
C ILE A 145 -69.64 53.55 -7.16
N THR A 146 -68.61 54.10 -6.52
CA THR A 146 -67.30 54.35 -7.12
C THR A 146 -66.27 53.29 -6.75
N SER A 147 -66.34 52.75 -5.53
CA SER A 147 -65.46 51.65 -5.11
C SER A 147 -66.13 50.77 -4.07
N ILE A 148 -65.60 49.55 -3.95
CA ILE A 148 -66.04 48.55 -2.97
C ILE A 148 -64.79 48.03 -2.30
N ASP A 149 -64.69 48.30 -1.00
CA ASP A 149 -63.56 47.93 -0.17
C ASP A 149 -63.96 46.78 0.75
N ILE A 150 -63.15 45.71 0.72
CA ILE A 150 -63.34 44.53 1.59
C ILE A 150 -62.60 44.81 2.89
N GLN A 151 -63.34 45.05 3.98
CA GLN A 151 -62.75 45.32 5.29
C GLN A 151 -62.35 44.03 6.02
N SER A 152 -63.19 43.00 5.92
CA SER A 152 -62.89 41.67 6.45
C SER A 152 -63.62 40.59 5.66
N ALA A 153 -63.02 39.41 5.62
CA ALA A 153 -63.60 38.21 5.03
C ALA A 153 -63.29 37.03 5.95
N GLU A 154 -64.27 36.64 6.76
CA GLU A 154 -64.09 35.62 7.80
C GLU A 154 -64.96 34.40 7.54
N PRO A 155 -64.41 33.17 7.63
CA PRO A 155 -65.23 31.98 7.67
C PRO A 155 -66.17 31.99 8.87
N VAL A 156 -67.45 31.70 8.61
CA VAL A 156 -68.49 31.56 9.63
C VAL A 156 -68.31 30.24 10.39
N ASP A 157 -67.91 29.18 9.67
CA ASP A 157 -67.74 27.86 10.24
C ASP A 157 -66.37 27.72 10.93
N GLN A 158 -66.40 27.37 12.22
CA GLN A 158 -65.19 27.13 13.02
C GLN A 158 -64.30 26.06 12.38
N ARG A 159 -64.89 25.00 11.81
CA ARG A 159 -64.15 23.92 11.14
C ARG A 159 -63.32 24.43 9.96
N THR A 160 -63.85 25.37 9.17
CA THR A 160 -63.16 25.98 8.03
C THR A 160 -62.01 26.87 8.51
N ARG A 161 -62.21 27.61 9.60
CA ARG A 161 -61.16 28.39 10.26
C ARG A 161 -60.01 27.51 10.76
N ASP A 162 -60.32 26.42 11.44
CA ASP A 162 -59.32 25.47 11.94
C ASP A 162 -58.56 24.79 10.79
N ALA A 163 -59.25 24.47 9.69
CA ALA A 163 -58.63 23.89 8.49
C ALA A 163 -57.65 24.87 7.83
N LEU A 164 -58.01 26.15 7.72
CA LEU A 164 -57.13 27.20 7.24
C LEU A 164 -55.91 27.36 8.14
N GLN A 165 -56.09 27.36 9.47
CA GLN A 165 -54.99 27.47 10.42
C GLN A 165 -54.02 26.29 10.30
N LYS A 166 -54.53 25.06 10.14
CA LYS A 166 -53.72 23.87 9.87
C LYS A 166 -52.97 23.98 8.54
N SER A 167 -53.61 24.51 7.49
CA SER A 167 -52.96 24.73 6.20
C SER A 167 -51.79 25.70 6.30
N VAL A 168 -51.95 26.81 7.05
CA VAL A 168 -50.84 27.76 7.30
C VAL A 168 -49.71 27.10 8.09
N GLN A 169 -50.04 26.32 9.13
CA GLN A 169 -49.04 25.59 9.90
C GLN A 169 -48.24 24.61 9.02
N LEU A 170 -48.92 23.84 8.17
CA LEU A 170 -48.28 22.93 7.22
C LEU A 170 -47.42 23.69 6.20
N ALA A 171 -47.85 24.85 5.73
CA ALA A 171 -47.05 25.67 4.83
C ALA A 171 -45.73 26.12 5.49
N ILE A 172 -45.79 26.57 6.75
CA ILE A 172 -44.60 26.94 7.54
C ILE A 172 -43.69 25.72 7.73
N GLU A 173 -44.26 24.57 8.06
CA GLU A 173 -43.52 23.32 8.25
C GLU A 173 -42.81 22.90 6.95
N ILE A 174 -43.50 22.95 5.80
CA ILE A 174 -42.91 22.65 4.48
C ILE A 174 -41.76 23.61 4.19
N THR A 175 -41.93 24.91 4.44
CA THR A 175 -40.85 25.89 4.21
C THR A 175 -39.66 25.64 5.14
N THR A 176 -39.91 25.29 6.41
CA THR A 176 -38.87 24.96 7.39
C THR A 176 -38.11 23.70 6.97
N ASN A 177 -38.83 22.63 6.64
CA ASN A 177 -38.24 21.36 6.19
C ASN A 177 -37.45 21.55 4.89
N SER A 178 -37.94 22.38 3.96
CA SER A 178 -37.21 22.70 2.73
C SER A 178 -35.91 23.46 3.01
N GLN A 179 -35.93 24.42 3.94
CA GLN A 179 -34.71 25.15 4.34
C GLN A 179 -33.72 24.22 5.05
N GLU A 180 -34.21 23.37 5.96
CA GLU A 180 -33.38 22.40 6.67
C GLU A 180 -32.74 21.39 5.71
N ALA A 181 -33.51 20.83 4.77
CA ALA A 181 -32.98 19.91 3.76
C ALA A 181 -31.91 20.58 2.89
N THR A 182 -32.11 21.84 2.52
CA THR A 182 -31.11 22.62 1.75
C THR A 182 -29.83 22.81 2.55
N ALA A 183 -29.94 23.18 3.83
CA ALA A 183 -28.79 23.35 4.72
C ALA A 183 -28.03 22.03 4.95
N ARG A 184 -28.75 20.92 5.14
CA ARG A 184 -28.15 19.57 5.28
C ARG A 184 -27.39 19.18 4.01
N HIS A 185 -27.98 19.36 2.83
CA HIS A 185 -27.31 19.06 1.57
C HIS A 185 -26.07 19.94 1.33
N GLU A 186 -26.10 21.20 1.74
CA GLU A 186 -24.92 22.06 1.65
C GLU A 186 -23.81 21.61 2.61
N ALA A 187 -24.16 21.21 3.83
CA ALA A 187 -23.22 20.64 4.80
C ALA A 187 -22.59 19.34 4.28
N GLU A 188 -23.39 18.41 3.77
CA GLU A 188 -22.91 17.16 3.16
C GLU A 188 -21.97 17.43 1.98
N ARG A 189 -22.31 18.39 1.11
CA ARG A 189 -21.46 18.80 -0.01
C ARG A 189 -20.11 19.35 0.47
N LEU A 190 -20.11 20.16 1.53
CA LEU A 190 -18.88 20.71 2.12
C LEU A 190 -18.03 19.59 2.74
N GLU A 191 -18.65 18.67 3.47
CA GLU A 191 -17.97 17.51 4.05
C GLU A 191 -17.34 16.62 2.99
N GLN A 192 -18.06 16.33 1.90
CA GLN A 192 -17.52 15.56 0.78
C GLN A 192 -16.34 16.25 0.10
N LYS A 193 -16.40 17.58 -0.07
CA LYS A 193 -15.25 18.36 -0.58
C LYS A 193 -14.05 18.28 0.35
N ALA A 194 -14.27 18.39 1.67
CA ALA A 194 -13.21 18.29 2.66
C ALA A 194 -12.58 16.89 2.68
N LYS A 195 -13.41 15.82 2.63
CA LYS A 195 -12.95 14.43 2.51
C LYS A 195 -12.12 14.21 1.25
N GLY A 196 -12.61 14.66 0.09
CA GLY A 196 -11.89 14.53 -1.17
C GLY A 196 -10.57 15.32 -1.20
N ALA A 197 -10.52 16.49 -0.54
CA ALA A 197 -9.28 17.26 -0.39
C ALA A 197 -8.27 16.55 0.52
N LEU A 198 -8.73 16.02 1.66
CA LEU A 198 -7.90 15.26 2.60
C LEU A 198 -7.34 13.99 1.96
N GLU A 199 -8.15 13.26 1.20
CA GLU A 199 -7.72 12.04 0.52
C GLU A 199 -6.66 12.33 -0.55
N ARG A 200 -6.83 13.42 -1.33
CA ARG A 200 -5.79 13.88 -2.26
C ARG A 200 -4.51 14.25 -1.53
N GLN A 201 -4.60 14.98 -0.42
CA GLN A 201 -3.44 15.35 0.37
C GLN A 201 -2.70 14.10 0.87
N LYS A 202 -3.45 13.13 1.43
CA LYS A 202 -2.89 11.85 1.88
C LYS A 202 -2.16 11.08 0.78
N ILE A 203 -2.74 11.00 -0.42
CA ILE A 203 -2.08 10.38 -1.58
C ILE A 203 -0.79 11.12 -1.95
N THR A 204 -0.78 12.45 -1.83
CA THR A 204 0.39 13.26 -2.14
C THR A 204 1.51 13.02 -1.13
N ASP A 205 1.16 12.99 0.17
CA ASP A 205 2.08 12.70 1.27
C ASP A 205 2.65 11.27 1.15
N GLU A 206 1.80 10.27 0.85
CA GLU A 206 2.23 8.88 0.62
C GLU A 206 3.16 8.77 -0.59
N ALA A 207 2.88 9.50 -1.67
CA ALA A 207 3.74 9.52 -2.85
C ALA A 207 5.11 10.16 -2.56
N GLU A 208 5.16 11.21 -1.75
CA GLU A 208 6.42 11.82 -1.32
C GLU A 208 7.22 10.90 -0.39
N ALA A 209 6.54 10.24 0.55
CA ALA A 209 7.15 9.25 1.43
C ALA A 209 7.75 8.08 0.64
N GLU A 210 7.03 7.56 -0.37
CA GLU A 210 7.56 6.49 -1.22
C GLU A 210 8.72 6.94 -2.13
N ARG A 211 8.75 8.20 -2.58
CA ARG A 211 9.95 8.74 -3.27
C ARG A 211 11.18 8.73 -2.37
N ALA A 212 11.06 9.26 -1.15
CA ALA A 212 12.16 9.26 -0.19
C ALA A 212 12.57 7.83 0.20
N ARG A 213 11.60 6.92 0.32
CA ARG A 213 11.86 5.50 0.59
C ARG A 213 12.65 4.82 -0.53
N LYS A 214 12.32 5.14 -1.80
CA LYS A 214 13.07 4.65 -2.95
C LYS A 214 14.54 5.09 -2.91
N GLU A 215 14.79 6.36 -2.63
CA GLU A 215 16.16 6.89 -2.49
C GLU A 215 16.93 6.21 -1.36
N LEU A 216 16.28 5.99 -0.21
CA LEU A 216 16.87 5.27 0.92
C LEU A 216 17.19 3.81 0.56
N LEU A 217 16.29 3.12 -0.16
CA LEU A 217 16.52 1.75 -0.65
C LEU A 217 17.68 1.68 -1.65
N GLU A 218 17.81 2.65 -2.56
CA GLU A 218 18.93 2.74 -3.49
C GLU A 218 20.26 2.93 -2.73
N LEU A 219 20.30 3.81 -1.73
CA LEU A 219 21.47 3.99 -0.88
C LEU A 219 21.80 2.75 -0.05
N GLN A 220 20.79 2.05 0.49
CA GLN A 220 20.98 0.80 1.21
C GLN A 220 21.51 -0.31 0.31
N ALA A 221 20.99 -0.43 -0.92
CA ALA A 221 21.48 -1.41 -1.89
C ALA A 221 22.94 -1.13 -2.28
N ASN A 222 23.28 0.15 -2.52
CA ASN A 222 24.66 0.56 -2.78
C ASN A 222 25.58 0.28 -1.59
N SER A 223 25.13 0.57 -0.37
CA SER A 223 25.90 0.32 0.85
C SER A 223 26.11 -1.19 1.07
N ALA A 224 25.07 -2.01 0.89
CA ALA A 224 25.18 -3.47 0.97
C ALA A 224 26.10 -4.04 -0.11
N ALA A 225 26.09 -3.48 -1.33
CA ALA A 225 27.02 -3.86 -2.38
C ALA A 225 28.48 -3.52 -2.02
N VAL A 226 28.72 -2.32 -1.48
CA VAL A 226 30.06 -1.91 -1.01
C VAL A 226 30.51 -2.75 0.18
N GLU A 227 29.62 -3.04 1.13
CA GLU A 227 29.91 -3.90 2.29
C GLU A 227 30.26 -5.33 1.85
N SER A 228 29.44 -5.93 0.99
CA SER A 228 29.66 -7.29 0.48
C SER A 228 30.96 -7.38 -0.34
N THR A 229 31.20 -6.44 -1.25
CA THR A 229 32.45 -6.41 -2.03
C THR A 229 33.66 -6.10 -1.16
N GLY A 230 33.51 -5.23 -0.15
CA GLY A 230 34.53 -4.91 0.84
C GLY A 230 34.90 -6.13 1.68
N GLN A 231 33.92 -6.87 2.19
CA GLN A 231 34.13 -8.08 2.96
C GLN A 231 34.79 -9.18 2.11
N ALA A 232 34.27 -9.43 0.90
CA ALA A 232 34.86 -10.41 0.00
C ALA A 232 36.30 -10.06 -0.40
N LYS A 233 36.58 -8.78 -0.68
CA LYS A 233 37.93 -8.29 -1.00
C LYS A 233 38.85 -8.39 0.20
N ALA A 234 38.40 -8.00 1.39
CA ALA A 234 39.18 -8.09 2.62
C ALA A 234 39.52 -9.54 2.98
N GLU A 235 38.56 -10.46 2.87
CA GLU A 235 38.82 -11.90 3.05
C GLU A 235 39.77 -12.45 2.00
N ALA A 236 39.56 -12.14 0.71
CA ALA A 236 40.43 -12.60 -0.36
C ALA A 236 41.87 -12.08 -0.19
N GLN A 237 42.03 -10.81 0.16
CA GLN A 237 43.34 -10.22 0.46
C GLN A 237 43.98 -10.84 1.70
N SER A 238 43.22 -11.07 2.77
CA SER A 238 43.73 -11.70 4.00
C SER A 238 44.17 -13.13 3.75
N ARG A 239 43.38 -13.93 3.01
CA ARG A 239 43.76 -15.30 2.62
C ARG A 239 44.99 -15.31 1.69
N ALA A 240 45.06 -14.38 0.74
CA ALA A 240 46.21 -14.27 -0.16
C ALA A 240 47.49 -13.89 0.60
N GLU A 241 47.44 -12.95 1.53
CA GLU A 241 48.61 -12.57 2.32
C GLU A 241 49.00 -13.68 3.31
N ALA A 242 48.03 -14.36 3.93
CA ALA A 242 48.30 -15.55 4.76
C ALA A 242 49.01 -16.65 3.96
N ALA A 243 48.49 -17.00 2.78
CA ALA A 243 49.11 -18.00 1.90
C ALA A 243 50.51 -17.59 1.43
N LYS A 244 50.73 -16.29 1.20
CA LYS A 244 52.04 -15.73 0.85
C LYS A 244 53.04 -15.85 2.01
N ILE A 245 52.61 -15.53 3.24
CA ILE A 245 53.44 -15.69 4.45
C ILE A 245 53.77 -17.16 4.67
N GLU A 246 52.78 -18.06 4.59
CA GLU A 246 53.00 -19.51 4.69
C GLU A 246 53.95 -20.02 3.62
N GLY A 247 53.79 -19.57 2.37
CA GLY A 247 54.69 -19.93 1.27
C GLY A 247 56.12 -19.46 1.51
N GLN A 248 56.31 -18.22 1.98
CA GLN A 248 57.64 -17.70 2.33
C GLN A 248 58.26 -18.46 3.50
N ALA A 249 57.49 -18.69 4.56
CA ALA A 249 57.94 -19.44 5.73
C ALA A 249 58.29 -20.90 5.38
N ALA A 250 57.51 -21.55 4.51
CA ALA A 250 57.80 -22.91 4.05
C ALA A 250 59.11 -22.97 3.24
N VAL A 251 59.37 -21.97 2.39
CA VAL A 251 60.65 -21.88 1.66
C VAL A 251 61.82 -21.66 2.62
N GLU A 252 61.69 -20.77 3.61
CA GLU A 252 62.72 -20.57 4.63
C GLU A 252 62.94 -21.82 5.49
N GLN A 253 61.87 -22.47 5.93
CA GLN A 253 61.94 -23.73 6.67
C GLN A 253 62.61 -24.82 5.85
N ALA A 254 62.28 -24.95 4.56
CA ALA A 254 62.92 -25.90 3.67
C ALA A 254 64.42 -25.61 3.49
N LYS A 255 64.82 -24.33 3.38
CA LYS A 255 66.23 -23.92 3.33
C LYS A 255 66.96 -24.26 4.63
N LEU A 256 66.39 -23.92 5.78
CA LEU A 256 66.98 -24.22 7.09
C LEU A 256 67.08 -25.73 7.32
N LYS A 257 66.06 -26.50 6.95
CA LYS A 257 66.07 -27.96 7.02
C LYS A 257 67.14 -28.56 6.09
N ALA A 258 67.25 -28.07 4.86
CA ALA A 258 68.30 -28.50 3.93
C ALA A 258 69.70 -28.17 4.46
N GLN A 259 69.89 -27.01 5.08
CA GLN A 259 71.15 -26.66 5.75
C GLN A 259 71.43 -27.56 6.95
N ALA A 260 70.44 -27.82 7.80
CA ALA A 260 70.58 -28.73 8.94
C ALA A 260 70.93 -30.14 8.49
N SER A 261 70.19 -30.71 7.53
CA SER A 261 70.48 -32.02 6.96
C SER A 261 71.85 -32.07 6.28
N LYS A 262 72.30 -30.98 5.65
CA LYS A 262 73.66 -30.89 5.09
C LYS A 262 74.72 -30.95 6.20
N ILE A 263 74.57 -30.19 7.28
CA ILE A 263 75.51 -30.19 8.42
C ILE A 263 75.53 -31.55 9.11
N GLU A 264 74.37 -32.17 9.33
CA GLU A 264 74.27 -33.52 9.89
C GLU A 264 74.97 -34.55 9.00
N ALA A 265 74.72 -34.51 7.68
CA ALA A 265 75.36 -35.41 6.73
C ALA A 265 76.88 -35.20 6.65
N GLU A 266 77.35 -33.95 6.66
CA GLU A 266 78.79 -33.62 6.68
C GLU A 266 79.46 -34.12 7.97
N SER A 267 78.82 -33.90 9.13
CA SER A 267 79.33 -34.35 10.43
C SER A 267 79.36 -35.88 10.54
N GLU A 268 78.32 -36.56 10.04
CA GLU A 268 78.27 -38.02 10.02
C GLU A 268 79.30 -38.61 9.05
N LEU A 269 79.52 -37.96 7.91
CA LEU A 269 80.54 -38.37 6.94
C LEU A 269 81.95 -38.22 7.54
N GLU A 270 82.23 -37.13 8.25
CA GLU A 270 83.49 -36.93 8.95
C GLU A 270 83.71 -37.96 10.07
N ARG A 271 82.66 -38.27 10.84
CA ARG A 271 82.70 -39.33 11.86
C ARG A 271 82.98 -40.70 11.25
N LEU A 272 82.29 -41.03 10.16
CA LEU A 272 82.47 -42.28 9.42
C LEU A 272 83.85 -42.37 8.77
N SER A 273 84.36 -41.28 8.17
CA SER A 273 85.69 -41.28 7.55
C SER A 273 86.76 -41.48 8.61
N GLY A 274 86.68 -40.78 9.75
CA GLY A 274 87.62 -40.95 10.85
C GLY A 274 87.59 -42.37 11.43
N ALA A 275 86.40 -42.95 11.61
CA ALA A 275 86.26 -44.34 12.06
C ALA A 275 86.85 -45.35 11.06
N ARG A 276 86.56 -45.17 9.75
CA ARG A 276 87.09 -46.03 8.68
C ARG A 276 88.59 -45.89 8.50
N GLU A 277 89.14 -44.70 8.67
CA GLU A 277 90.59 -44.47 8.61
C GLU A 277 91.31 -45.16 9.77
N ALA A 278 90.75 -45.05 10.99
CA ALA A 278 91.26 -45.77 12.16
C ALA A 278 91.17 -47.29 12.00
N GLU A 279 90.04 -47.80 11.49
CA GLU A 279 89.85 -49.23 11.20
C GLU A 279 90.85 -49.72 10.14
N THR A 280 91.01 -48.98 9.04
CA THR A 280 91.96 -49.30 7.97
C THR A 280 93.38 -49.32 8.49
N LYS A 281 93.74 -48.38 9.36
CA LYS A 281 95.07 -48.34 10.01
C LYS A 281 95.29 -49.55 10.91
N PHE A 282 94.33 -49.88 11.76
CA PHE A 282 94.39 -51.06 12.62
C PHE A 282 94.53 -52.35 11.80
N VAL A 283 93.72 -52.53 10.75
CA VAL A 283 93.80 -53.69 9.86
C VAL A 283 95.14 -53.76 9.13
N ARG A 284 95.69 -52.62 8.68
CA ARG A 284 97.04 -52.56 8.11
C ARG A 284 98.09 -53.03 9.10
N GLU A 285 98.09 -52.49 10.32
CA GLU A 285 99.05 -52.86 11.36
C GLU A 285 98.91 -54.34 11.76
N GLN A 286 97.68 -54.86 11.83
CA GLN A 286 97.41 -56.28 12.07
C GLN A 286 97.95 -57.17 10.93
N ASN A 287 97.70 -56.79 9.69
CA ASN A 287 98.21 -57.52 8.52
C ASN A 287 99.74 -57.48 8.46
N ASP A 288 100.36 -56.34 8.76
CA ASP A 288 101.82 -56.21 8.81
C ASP A 288 102.41 -57.11 9.91
N LEU A 289 101.74 -57.19 11.07
CA LEU A 289 102.12 -58.10 12.16
C LEU A 289 101.96 -59.58 11.76
N GLU A 290 100.88 -59.94 11.06
CA GLU A 290 100.69 -61.29 10.53
C GLU A 290 101.74 -61.66 9.48
N ILE A 291 102.07 -60.75 8.57
CA ILE A 291 103.15 -60.94 7.59
C ILE A 291 104.49 -61.11 8.30
N ALA A 292 104.79 -60.30 9.32
CA ALA A 292 106.02 -60.43 10.10
C ALA A 292 106.08 -61.79 10.82
N LYS A 293 105.01 -62.18 11.51
CA LYS A 293 104.90 -63.49 12.16
C LYS A 293 105.08 -64.65 11.16
N ALA A 294 104.43 -64.56 10.00
CA ALA A 294 104.54 -65.58 8.96
C ALA A 294 105.97 -65.67 8.38
N ARG A 295 106.64 -64.53 8.17
CA ARG A 295 108.05 -64.49 7.75
C ARG A 295 108.99 -65.10 8.80
N ASP A 296 108.80 -64.76 10.06
CA ASP A 296 109.62 -65.28 11.15
C ASP A 296 109.40 -66.80 11.32
N MET A 297 108.15 -67.26 11.29
CA MET A 297 107.86 -68.70 11.30
C MET A 297 108.43 -69.42 10.08
N ALA A 298 108.31 -68.85 8.88
CA ALA A 298 108.90 -69.42 7.67
C ALA A 298 110.43 -69.49 7.76
N THR A 299 111.07 -68.50 8.38
CA THR A 299 112.52 -68.48 8.63
C THR A 299 112.91 -69.57 9.64
N ILE A 300 112.15 -69.73 10.72
CA ILE A 300 112.37 -70.80 11.71
C ILE A 300 112.15 -72.18 11.07
N GLU A 301 111.10 -72.36 10.27
CA GLU A 301 110.84 -73.63 9.59
C GLU A 301 111.91 -73.94 8.54
N THR A 302 112.35 -72.97 7.75
CA THR A 302 113.46 -73.18 6.81
C THR A 302 114.75 -73.52 7.54
N HIS A 303 115.02 -72.91 8.69
CA HIS A 303 116.18 -73.27 9.51
C HIS A 303 116.06 -74.68 10.09
N LYS A 304 114.91 -75.01 10.68
CA LYS A 304 114.62 -76.34 11.25
C LYS A 304 114.65 -77.44 10.17
N PHE A 305 114.12 -77.14 8.98
CA PHE A 305 114.15 -78.05 7.84
C PHE A 305 115.58 -78.23 7.32
N LYS A 306 116.35 -77.15 7.21
CA LYS A 306 117.78 -77.22 6.87
C LYS A 306 118.55 -78.07 7.87
N ASP A 307 118.36 -77.84 9.17
CA ASP A 307 119.02 -78.61 10.23
C ASP A 307 118.59 -80.10 10.19
N MET A 308 117.32 -80.40 9.90
CA MET A 308 116.85 -81.77 9.68
C MET A 308 117.48 -82.44 8.45
N VAL A 309 117.58 -81.72 7.33
CA VAL A 309 118.17 -82.21 6.08
C VAL A 309 119.68 -82.45 6.26
N ASP A 310 120.38 -81.54 6.93
CA ASP A 310 121.81 -81.65 7.22
C ASP A 310 122.10 -82.81 8.19
N ALA A 311 121.25 -83.04 9.19
CA ALA A 311 121.41 -84.14 10.15
C ALA A 311 121.13 -85.53 9.55
N ILE A 312 120.19 -85.66 8.60
CA ILE A 312 119.89 -86.92 7.92
C ILE A 312 120.92 -87.20 6.81
N GLY A 313 121.47 -86.15 6.20
CA GLY A 313 122.44 -86.21 5.11
C GLY A 313 121.78 -86.49 3.77
N SER A 314 122.21 -85.76 2.73
CA SER A 314 121.62 -85.80 1.38
C SER A 314 121.60 -87.21 0.76
N GLN A 315 122.61 -88.04 1.06
CA GLN A 315 122.69 -89.43 0.58
C GLN A 315 121.62 -90.34 1.20
N THR A 316 121.25 -90.12 2.47
CA THR A 316 120.25 -90.95 3.17
C THR A 316 118.84 -90.61 2.71
N ILE A 317 118.54 -89.33 2.47
CA ILE A 317 117.24 -88.90 1.91
C ILE A 317 117.07 -89.46 0.49
N GLN A 318 118.13 -89.46 -0.31
CA GLN A 318 118.11 -90.09 -1.64
C GLN A 318 117.80 -91.59 -1.54
N ALA A 319 118.44 -92.31 -0.61
CA ALA A 319 118.20 -93.74 -0.41
C ALA A 319 116.76 -94.06 0.04
N ILE A 320 116.18 -93.23 0.92
CA ILE A 320 114.78 -93.37 1.37
C ILE A 320 113.81 -93.11 0.19
N ALA A 321 114.08 -92.09 -0.63
CA ALA A 321 113.25 -91.79 -1.81
C ALA A 321 113.30 -92.90 -2.88
N THR A 322 114.41 -93.62 -3.02
CA THR A 322 114.56 -94.75 -3.96
C THR A 322 114.11 -96.11 -3.41
N ALA A 323 113.92 -96.26 -2.09
CA ALA A 323 113.56 -97.53 -1.46
C ALA A 323 112.16 -98.04 -1.86
N GLY A 324 111.20 -97.14 -2.09
CA GLY A 324 109.86 -97.49 -2.57
C GLY A 324 109.85 -98.14 -3.97
N PRO A 325 110.42 -97.48 -4.99
CA PRO A 325 110.53 -98.06 -6.33
C PRO A 325 111.32 -99.38 -6.36
N GLU A 326 112.43 -99.49 -5.61
CA GLU A 326 113.24 -100.72 -5.61
C GLU A 326 112.54 -101.92 -5.00
N MET A 327 111.76 -101.72 -3.92
CA MET A 327 111.03 -102.81 -3.28
C MET A 327 109.83 -103.28 -4.12
N GLN A 328 109.15 -102.35 -4.80
CA GLN A 328 108.09 -102.68 -5.76
C GLN A 328 108.64 -103.38 -7.01
N VAL A 329 109.85 -103.03 -7.48
CA VAL A 329 110.53 -103.76 -8.57
C VAL A 329 110.93 -105.17 -8.14
N LYS A 330 111.36 -105.40 -6.88
CA LYS A 330 111.69 -106.73 -6.36
C LYS A 330 110.47 -107.64 -6.25
N LEU A 331 109.32 -107.12 -5.83
CA LEU A 331 108.04 -107.85 -5.79
C LEU A 331 107.50 -108.17 -7.20
N LEU A 332 107.64 -107.23 -8.15
CA LEU A 332 107.34 -107.45 -9.57
C LEU A 332 108.28 -108.49 -10.22
N LYS A 333 109.50 -108.67 -9.70
CA LYS A 333 110.44 -109.72 -10.12
C LYS A 333 110.04 -111.13 -9.63
N SER A 334 109.34 -111.24 -8.50
CA SER A 334 108.81 -112.51 -7.96
C SER A 334 107.50 -113.01 -8.59
N LEU A 335 106.92 -112.26 -9.54
CA LEU A 335 105.71 -112.63 -10.32
C LEU A 335 105.99 -112.94 -11.81
N GLY A 336 107.26 -113.01 -12.24
CA GLY A 336 107.63 -113.65 -13.51
C GLY A 336 107.12 -113.01 -14.82
N LEU A 337 106.71 -111.74 -14.83
CA LEU A 337 106.24 -111.04 -16.05
C LEU A 337 106.96 -109.71 -16.28
N LYS A 338 107.49 -109.54 -17.49
CA LYS A 338 108.08 -108.30 -18.04
C LYS A 338 106.94 -107.31 -18.31
N SER A 339 106.87 -106.23 -17.54
CA SER A 339 105.86 -105.17 -17.68
C SER A 339 106.18 -104.24 -18.85
N THR A 340 105.24 -104.09 -19.79
CA THR A 340 105.28 -103.15 -20.92
C THR A 340 104.60 -101.84 -20.54
N LEU A 341 105.38 -100.76 -20.58
CA LEU A 341 105.01 -99.38 -20.24
C LEU A 341 104.42 -98.69 -21.48
N ILE A 342 103.22 -98.12 -21.38
CA ILE A 342 102.64 -97.24 -22.41
C ILE A 342 102.42 -95.87 -21.76
N THR A 343 103.12 -94.85 -22.27
CA THR A 343 103.19 -93.48 -21.75
C THR A 343 102.73 -92.49 -22.81
N ASP A 344 101.94 -91.48 -22.43
CA ASP A 344 101.72 -90.29 -23.25
C ASP A 344 102.01 -88.99 -22.47
N GLY A 345 103.18 -88.43 -22.78
CA GLY A 345 103.34 -87.05 -23.24
C GLY A 345 103.36 -85.92 -22.22
N SER A 346 102.36 -85.81 -21.37
CA SER A 346 102.27 -84.73 -20.38
C SER A 346 101.59 -85.15 -19.07
N SER A 347 101.17 -86.41 -19.01
CA SER A 347 100.60 -87.04 -17.82
C SER A 347 100.99 -88.52 -17.82
N PRO A 348 102.14 -88.93 -17.24
CA PRO A 348 102.40 -90.34 -17.02
C PRO A 348 101.29 -90.91 -16.13
N ILE A 349 100.44 -91.77 -16.72
CA ILE A 349 99.44 -92.53 -15.98
C ILE A 349 100.20 -93.53 -15.13
N ASN A 350 100.49 -93.10 -13.91
CA ASN A 350 101.06 -93.95 -12.90
C ASN A 350 99.93 -94.87 -12.40
N LEU A 351 99.86 -96.10 -12.92
CA LEU A 351 98.88 -97.13 -12.49
C LEU A 351 98.98 -97.48 -10.99
N PHE A 352 99.99 -96.98 -10.29
CA PHE A 352 100.10 -96.99 -8.83
C PHE A 352 99.10 -96.05 -8.15
N ASN A 353 98.77 -94.95 -8.83
CA ASN A 353 97.68 -94.08 -8.46
C ASN A 353 96.61 -94.16 -9.55
N THR A 354 95.98 -95.33 -9.70
CA THR A 354 94.53 -95.42 -10.08
C THR A 354 93.62 -95.75 -8.87
N ALA A 355 93.57 -94.93 -7.82
CA ALA A 355 94.23 -93.64 -7.75
C ALA A 355 94.28 -92.84 -6.49
N HIS A 356 93.60 -93.20 -5.41
CA HIS A 356 93.25 -92.26 -4.34
C HIS A 356 92.45 -91.01 -4.79
N GLY A 357 92.56 -90.54 -6.04
CA GLY A 357 91.90 -89.36 -6.61
C GLY A 357 90.80 -89.66 -7.63
N LEU A 358 90.09 -90.80 -7.53
CA LEU A 358 88.97 -91.12 -8.45
C LEU A 358 87.57 -91.16 -7.81
N ILE A 359 87.38 -90.52 -6.64
CA ILE A 359 86.12 -89.82 -6.32
C ILE A 359 86.50 -88.50 -5.63
N GLY A 360 86.58 -87.42 -6.40
CA GLY A 360 86.76 -86.05 -5.90
C GLY A 360 86.21 -85.01 -6.90
N ALA A 361 85.33 -84.14 -6.39
CA ALA A 361 85.11 -82.73 -6.75
C ALA A 361 84.26 -82.15 -5.58
N LEU A 362 84.69 -81.14 -4.79
CA LEU A 362 84.65 -79.69 -5.10
C LEU A 362 83.29 -79.33 -5.71
N GLU A 363 82.39 -78.53 -5.11
CA GLU A 363 82.57 -77.26 -4.40
C GLU A 363 81.32 -76.93 -3.56
N ALA A 364 81.54 -76.28 -2.41
CA ALA A 364 80.59 -75.32 -1.83
C ALA A 364 80.83 -73.93 -2.49
N PRO A 365 79.99 -72.87 -2.36
CA PRO A 365 78.72 -72.69 -1.63
C PRO A 365 77.64 -72.00 -2.56
N PRO A 366 76.52 -71.40 -2.08
CA PRO A 366 76.56 -70.15 -1.30
C PRO A 366 75.63 -70.13 -0.07
N PRO A 367 75.97 -69.34 0.97
CA PRO A 367 75.11 -69.11 2.11
C PRO A 367 74.01 -68.08 1.81
N ALA A 368 72.97 -68.16 2.62
CA ALA A 368 71.82 -67.29 2.68
C ALA A 368 72.19 -65.80 2.73
N ASN A 369 71.51 -65.00 1.90
CA ASN A 369 71.36 -63.58 2.14
C ASN A 369 70.09 -63.33 2.96
N PRO A 370 70.19 -62.64 4.12
CA PRO A 370 69.07 -61.97 4.74
C PRO A 370 68.86 -60.57 4.15
N SER A 371 67.62 -60.09 4.24
CA SER A 371 67.18 -58.69 4.32
C SER A 371 67.42 -57.73 3.15
N THR A 372 66.32 -57.10 2.73
CA THR A 372 66.13 -55.64 2.54
C THR A 372 64.65 -55.48 2.20
N SER A 373 63.79 -55.27 3.21
CA SER A 373 63.33 -53.97 3.75
C SER A 373 62.61 -53.13 2.70
#